data_AF-A0A221JXQ1-F1
#
_entry.id   AF-A0A221JXQ1-F1
#
_cell.length_a   1.000
_cell.length_b   1.000
_cell.length_c   1.000
_cell.angle_alpha   90.00
_cell.angle_beta   90.00
_cell.angle_gamma   90.00
#
_symmetry.space_group_name_H-M   'P 1'
#
loop_
_entity.id
_entity.type
_entity.pdbx_description
1 polymer ?
#
loop_
_entity_poly.entity_id
_entity_poly.type
_entity_poly.pdbx_seq_one_letter_code
_entity_poly.pdbx_strand_id
1 'polypeptide(L)'
;MKNSRFLWAHRVSRRFSLKIVFSIALMSVPLAGCGALVTPVAYHVHKDRIGKPVTGQDPFIQDVASRFGFMALLSEMVYYRSTRGRDSAHCENPAARDGLLQLPVVGKNGVTGRWERAANQGDVSFCLDDKSGVFYETLFFRTPAGQVKEAVIVFRGTEGPSLRDWTANLSSATGVEPRQYRVALDALDKVFKELAKPEYQGIAIYTAGHSLGGGLAQQAGFRFAQVDAVYAFNSSPVTNWSWMALNDEITQDWPVIYRLSHTGEALGGLRSVATSMTSTRFNRYDIGIQLQEKSLVAGHAINVMACGFARIIAQAEISENAHYYPLGYARRLIDHDPMCAAFRKDDKSGVQIP
;
A
#
# COMPACT_ATOMS: atom_id res chain seq x y z
N MET A 1 -7.07 35.38 -78.06
CA MET A 1 -8.52 35.15 -78.16
C MET A 1 -9.02 34.50 -76.88
N LYS A 2 -9.94 35.18 -76.19
CA LYS A 2 -11.05 34.71 -75.32
C LYS A 2 -10.83 33.58 -74.28
N ASN A 3 -11.10 33.97 -73.01
CA ASN A 3 -11.96 33.34 -71.97
C ASN A 3 -11.73 31.85 -71.58
N SER A 4 -11.86 31.39 -70.33
CA SER A 4 -12.63 31.87 -69.18
C SER A 4 -12.18 31.21 -67.87
N ARG A 5 -12.08 32.04 -66.81
CA ARG A 5 -12.50 31.85 -65.42
C ARG A 5 -12.81 30.42 -64.92
N PHE A 6 -12.13 29.99 -63.86
CA PHE A 6 -12.73 29.13 -62.83
C PHE A 6 -12.31 29.59 -61.43
N LEU A 7 -13.16 30.45 -60.84
CA LEU A 7 -13.21 30.78 -59.43
C LEU A 7 -14.12 29.76 -58.75
N TRP A 8 -13.58 28.83 -57.95
CA TRP A 8 -14.40 28.05 -57.01
C TRP A 8 -13.56 27.59 -55.81
N ALA A 9 -13.19 28.53 -54.96
CA ALA A 9 -12.69 28.24 -53.62
C ALA A 9 -13.21 29.31 -52.67
N HIS A 10 -14.40 29.08 -52.09
CA HIS A 10 -14.84 29.58 -50.79
C HIS A 10 -16.34 29.28 -50.60
N ARG A 11 -16.67 28.08 -50.12
CA ARG A 11 -17.92 27.82 -49.39
C ARG A 11 -17.99 26.44 -48.72
N VAL A 12 -16.97 26.07 -47.95
CA VAL A 12 -17.08 24.97 -46.99
C VAL A 12 -16.47 25.42 -45.68
N SER A 13 -17.23 26.11 -44.81
CA SER A 13 -16.87 26.29 -43.39
C SER A 13 -17.90 27.13 -42.62
N ARG A 14 -19.18 26.75 -42.60
CA ARG A 14 -20.12 27.23 -41.55
C ARG A 14 -21.16 26.20 -41.08
N ARG A 15 -21.41 25.13 -41.83
CA ARG A 15 -22.38 24.09 -41.44
C ARG A 15 -21.81 22.94 -40.59
N PHE A 16 -20.49 22.86 -40.42
CA PHE A 16 -19.83 21.81 -39.62
C PHE A 16 -19.67 22.17 -38.13
N SER A 17 -19.85 23.43 -37.75
CA SER A 17 -19.66 23.88 -36.37
C SER A 17 -20.93 23.77 -35.50
N LEU A 18 -22.12 23.99 -36.08
CA LEU A 18 -23.36 24.05 -35.27
C LEU A 18 -23.84 22.68 -34.78
N LYS A 19 -23.67 21.61 -35.58
CA LYS A 19 -24.12 20.26 -35.19
C LYS A 19 -23.29 19.66 -34.05
N ILE A 20 -21.98 19.94 -34.02
CA ILE A 20 -21.09 19.47 -32.93
C ILE A 20 -21.39 20.23 -31.64
N VAL A 21 -21.58 21.55 -31.71
CA VAL A 21 -21.96 22.36 -30.54
C VAL A 21 -23.32 21.95 -29.99
N PHE A 22 -24.30 21.67 -30.87
CA PHE A 22 -25.62 21.20 -30.44
C PHE A 22 -25.57 19.80 -29.83
N SER A 23 -24.75 18.87 -30.36
CA SER A 23 -24.56 17.54 -29.77
C SER A 23 -23.86 17.59 -28.40
N ILE A 24 -22.85 18.45 -28.22
CA ILE A 24 -22.19 18.66 -26.92
C ILE A 24 -23.18 19.29 -25.92
N ALA A 25 -23.99 20.26 -26.35
CA ALA A 25 -25.01 20.89 -25.52
C ALA A 25 -26.18 19.94 -25.19
N LEU A 26 -26.55 19.02 -26.08
CA LEU A 26 -27.60 18.02 -25.79
C LEU A 26 -27.10 16.94 -24.82
N MET A 27 -25.80 16.63 -24.82
CA MET A 27 -25.18 15.72 -23.85
C MET A 27 -24.97 16.37 -22.46
N SER A 28 -24.87 17.70 -22.37
CA SER A 28 -24.68 18.37 -21.06
C SER A 28 -25.96 18.42 -20.21
N VAL A 29 -27.15 18.37 -20.82
CA VAL A 29 -28.44 18.37 -20.11
C VAL A 29 -28.67 17.10 -19.26
N PRO A 30 -28.46 15.86 -19.76
CA PRO A 30 -28.55 14.66 -18.93
C PRO A 30 -27.39 14.56 -17.90
N LEU A 31 -26.23 15.15 -18.16
CA LEU A 31 -25.13 15.24 -17.18
C LEU A 31 -25.46 16.17 -16.00
N ALA A 32 -26.33 17.15 -16.19
CA ALA A 32 -26.82 18.02 -15.12
C ALA A 32 -27.87 17.33 -14.23
N GLY A 33 -28.67 16.41 -14.78
CA GLY A 33 -29.69 15.64 -14.04
C GLY A 33 -29.13 14.40 -13.31
N CYS A 34 -28.10 13.76 -13.86
CA CYS A 34 -27.52 12.53 -13.32
C CYS A 34 -26.28 12.81 -12.44
N GLY A 35 -26.38 13.70 -11.45
CA GLY A 35 -25.38 13.83 -10.38
C GLY A 35 -23.95 14.22 -10.77
N ALA A 36 -23.51 14.14 -12.02
CA ALA A 36 -22.11 14.31 -12.40
C ALA A 36 -21.58 15.73 -12.12
N LEU A 37 -22.45 16.73 -12.25
CA LEU A 37 -22.13 18.12 -11.88
C LEU A 37 -22.31 18.40 -10.39
N VAL A 38 -23.23 17.68 -9.73
CA VAL A 38 -23.53 17.88 -8.30
C VAL A 38 -22.57 17.10 -7.41
N THR A 39 -22.02 15.98 -7.87
CA THR A 39 -21.09 15.11 -7.14
C THR A 39 -19.82 15.86 -6.73
N PRO A 40 -19.16 16.67 -7.59
CA PRO A 40 -18.03 17.50 -7.15
C PRO A 40 -18.42 18.50 -6.05
N VAL A 41 -19.60 19.10 -6.15
CA VAL A 41 -20.14 20.05 -5.17
C VAL A 41 -20.47 19.35 -3.85
N ALA A 42 -21.22 18.24 -3.91
CA ALA A 42 -21.54 17.40 -2.76
C ALA A 42 -20.26 16.86 -2.11
N TYR A 43 -19.28 16.41 -2.89
CA TYR A 43 -17.96 16.04 -2.39
C TYR A 43 -17.31 17.22 -1.66
N HIS A 44 -17.31 18.43 -2.23
CA HIS A 44 -16.73 19.60 -1.55
C HIS A 44 -17.47 19.99 -0.26
N VAL A 45 -18.80 19.85 -0.23
CA VAL A 45 -19.64 20.16 0.94
C VAL A 45 -19.53 19.10 2.04
N HIS A 46 -19.34 17.83 1.66
CA HIS A 46 -19.40 16.70 2.58
C HIS A 46 -18.05 16.08 2.90
N LYS A 47 -16.97 16.41 2.16
CA LYS A 47 -15.64 15.81 2.37
C LYS A 47 -15.15 15.98 3.81
N ASP A 48 -15.54 17.02 4.52
CA ASP A 48 -15.06 17.29 5.88
C ASP A 48 -16.08 16.91 6.97
N ARG A 49 -17.23 16.31 6.62
CA ARG A 49 -18.28 15.94 7.58
C ARG A 49 -17.95 14.74 8.45
N ILE A 50 -17.01 13.88 8.03
CA ILE A 50 -16.53 12.77 8.85
C ILE A 50 -15.43 13.32 9.77
N GLY A 51 -15.87 14.04 10.80
CA GLY A 51 -14.98 14.75 11.74
C GLY A 51 -14.29 13.84 12.75
N LYS A 52 -14.86 12.66 13.06
CA LYS A 52 -14.23 11.68 13.95
C LYS A 52 -14.41 10.26 13.38
N PRO A 53 -13.34 9.45 13.31
CA PRO A 53 -13.45 8.07 12.89
C PRO A 53 -14.27 7.28 13.92
N VAL A 54 -15.22 6.46 13.47
CA VAL A 54 -15.91 5.49 14.33
C VAL A 54 -14.95 4.31 14.52
N THR A 55 -14.06 4.40 15.50
CA THR A 55 -13.07 3.34 15.75
C THR A 55 -13.65 2.31 16.71
N GLY A 56 -13.65 1.04 16.29
CA GLY A 56 -13.78 -0.10 17.19
C GLY A 56 -15.17 -0.75 17.28
N GLN A 57 -16.27 -0.09 16.89
CA GLN A 57 -17.62 -0.71 16.90
C GLN A 57 -18.09 -1.20 15.54
N ASP A 58 -17.53 -0.66 14.44
CA ASP A 58 -17.91 -1.04 13.09
C ASP A 58 -17.34 -2.44 12.77
N PRO A 59 -18.21 -3.46 12.49
CA PRO A 59 -17.77 -4.82 12.20
C PRO A 59 -16.86 -4.93 10.96
N PHE A 60 -17.08 -4.08 9.94
CA PHE A 60 -16.24 -4.06 8.76
C PHE A 60 -14.83 -3.57 9.11
N ILE A 61 -14.72 -2.51 9.90
CA ILE A 61 -13.42 -1.99 10.34
C ILE A 61 -12.70 -2.97 11.28
N GLN A 62 -13.43 -3.72 12.10
CA GLN A 62 -12.87 -4.81 12.91
C GLN A 62 -12.31 -5.93 12.03
N ASP A 63 -13.04 -6.38 11.00
CA ASP A 63 -12.58 -7.41 10.05
C ASP A 63 -11.34 -6.93 9.28
N VAL A 64 -11.35 -5.69 8.79
CA VAL A 64 -10.17 -5.07 8.15
C VAL A 64 -8.98 -5.03 9.12
N ALA A 65 -9.17 -4.59 10.36
CA ALA A 65 -8.09 -4.54 11.34
C ALA A 65 -7.52 -5.94 11.64
N SER A 66 -8.40 -6.94 11.82
CA SER A 66 -8.03 -8.34 12.08
C SER A 66 -7.22 -8.95 10.94
N ARG A 67 -7.58 -8.66 9.69
CA ARG A 67 -6.92 -9.19 8.50
C ARG A 67 -5.60 -8.49 8.18
N PHE A 68 -5.58 -7.16 8.27
CA PHE A 68 -4.50 -6.35 7.71
C PHE A 68 -3.59 -5.70 8.75
N GLY A 69 -3.97 -5.73 10.04
CA GLY A 69 -3.28 -5.06 11.13
C GLY A 69 -1.80 -5.43 11.25
N PHE A 70 -1.48 -6.72 11.11
CA PHE A 70 -0.10 -7.18 11.23
C PHE A 70 0.77 -6.75 10.06
N MET A 71 0.24 -6.84 8.83
CA MET A 71 0.96 -6.44 7.62
C MET A 71 1.23 -4.92 7.61
N ALA A 72 0.29 -4.13 8.14
CA ALA A 72 0.50 -2.69 8.34
C ALA A 72 1.58 -2.43 9.39
N LEU A 73 1.59 -3.17 10.49
CA LEU A 73 2.62 -3.08 11.53
C LEU A 73 4.01 -3.43 10.98
N LEU A 74 4.14 -4.53 10.25
CA LEU A 74 5.41 -4.91 9.63
C LEU A 74 5.90 -3.83 8.66
N SER A 75 5.00 -3.25 7.87
CA SER A 75 5.32 -2.14 6.96
C SER A 75 5.84 -0.91 7.71
N GLU A 76 5.24 -0.57 8.86
CA GLU A 76 5.72 0.50 9.74
C GLU A 76 7.06 0.17 10.38
N MET A 77 7.28 -1.07 10.84
CA MET A 77 8.57 -1.49 11.42
C MET A 77 9.72 -1.28 10.44
N VAL A 78 9.54 -1.69 9.18
CA VAL A 78 10.52 -1.51 8.11
C VAL A 78 10.69 -0.04 7.74
N TYR A 79 9.60 0.74 7.73
CA TYR A 79 9.66 2.19 7.51
C TYR A 79 10.49 2.89 8.61
N TYR A 80 10.22 2.59 9.88
CA TYR A 80 10.83 3.25 11.03
C TYR A 80 12.32 2.96 11.18
N ARG A 81 12.76 1.71 10.95
CA ARG A 81 14.14 1.24 11.18
C ARG A 81 15.20 2.02 10.39
N SER A 82 14.85 2.52 9.21
CA SER A 82 15.75 3.26 8.32
C SER A 82 16.01 4.71 8.80
N THR A 83 14.99 5.35 9.37
CA THR A 83 15.06 6.78 9.74
C THR A 83 16.07 7.08 10.85
N ARG A 84 16.54 6.08 11.61
CA ARG A 84 17.41 6.24 12.79
C ARG A 84 18.92 6.08 12.56
N GLY A 85 19.40 6.27 11.34
CA GLY A 85 20.83 6.50 11.06
C GLY A 85 21.38 5.66 9.92
N ARG A 86 22.16 6.30 9.02
CA ARG A 86 22.73 5.75 7.76
C ARG A 86 23.89 4.75 7.95
N ASP A 87 23.91 4.03 9.08
CA ASP A 87 24.89 2.97 9.24
C ASP A 87 24.35 1.73 8.53
N SER A 88 25.10 1.24 7.54
CA SER A 88 24.84 0.08 6.68
C SER A 88 24.56 -1.25 7.42
N ALA A 89 24.51 -1.23 8.75
CA ALA A 89 24.26 -2.37 9.63
C ALA A 89 22.76 -2.72 9.81
N HIS A 90 21.83 -2.13 9.03
CA HIS A 90 20.40 -2.41 9.16
C HIS A 90 20.06 -3.91 8.94
N CYS A 91 20.81 -4.57 8.06
CA CYS A 91 20.70 -6.01 7.83
C CYS A 91 21.62 -6.85 8.75
N GLU A 92 22.65 -6.26 9.34
CA GLU A 92 23.69 -6.98 10.10
C GLU A 92 23.36 -7.14 11.59
N ASN A 93 22.50 -6.28 12.17
CA ASN A 93 22.17 -6.35 13.59
C ASN A 93 20.66 -6.55 13.88
N PRO A 94 20.16 -7.80 13.80
CA PRO A 94 18.75 -8.12 13.96
C PRO A 94 18.19 -8.00 15.38
N ALA A 95 19.04 -8.05 16.41
CA ALA A 95 18.61 -8.19 17.80
C ALA A 95 18.92 -6.97 18.70
N ALA A 96 19.86 -6.10 18.32
CA ALA A 96 20.51 -5.23 19.31
C ALA A 96 20.17 -3.73 19.27
N ARG A 97 19.18 -3.28 18.48
CA ARG A 97 18.73 -1.88 18.58
C ARG A 97 17.62 -1.78 19.62
N ASP A 98 18.01 -1.35 20.82
CA ASP A 98 17.12 -0.94 21.91
C ASP A 98 15.99 -0.06 21.35
N GLY A 99 14.73 -0.43 21.65
CA GLY A 99 13.54 0.31 21.26
C GLY A 99 12.96 -0.02 19.87
N LEU A 100 13.44 -1.06 19.18
CA LEU A 100 12.70 -1.65 18.06
C LEU A 100 11.63 -2.63 18.57
N LEU A 101 10.49 -2.63 17.86
CA LEU A 101 9.37 -3.53 18.09
C LEU A 101 9.82 -4.99 18.13
N GLN A 102 9.70 -5.60 19.31
CA GLN A 102 9.96 -7.03 19.48
C GLN A 102 8.85 -7.81 18.79
N LEU A 103 9.21 -8.59 17.77
CA LEU A 103 8.27 -9.42 17.03
C LEU A 103 7.51 -10.37 17.97
N PRO A 104 6.21 -10.60 17.74
CA PRO A 104 5.40 -11.34 18.68
C PRO A 104 5.76 -12.83 18.69
N VAL A 105 5.75 -13.40 19.89
CA VAL A 105 5.59 -14.84 20.12
C VAL A 105 4.10 -15.11 20.24
N VAL A 106 3.61 -16.08 19.50
CA VAL A 106 2.18 -16.32 19.31
C VAL A 106 1.86 -17.74 19.72
N GLY A 107 0.77 -17.92 20.45
CA GLY A 107 0.07 -19.20 20.56
C GLY A 107 -1.34 -19.01 20.01
N LYS A 108 -1.69 -19.70 18.91
CA LYS A 108 -3.06 -19.70 18.37
C LYS A 108 -3.48 -21.15 18.10
N ASN A 109 -4.63 -21.56 18.62
CA ASN A 109 -5.26 -22.86 18.28
C ASN A 109 -4.29 -24.07 18.36
N GLY A 110 -3.39 -24.08 19.35
CA GLY A 110 -2.37 -25.13 19.52
C GLY A 110 -1.09 -24.94 18.69
N VAL A 111 -1.05 -24.00 17.74
CA VAL A 111 0.18 -23.59 17.04
C VAL A 111 0.83 -22.46 17.83
N THR A 112 1.82 -22.84 18.62
CA THR A 112 2.79 -21.87 19.14
C THR A 112 3.82 -21.56 18.05
N GLY A 113 4.42 -20.38 18.10
CA GLY A 113 5.44 -19.95 17.16
C GLY A 113 5.92 -18.54 17.44
N ARG A 114 6.87 -18.08 16.64
CA ARG A 114 7.41 -16.72 16.74
C ARG A 114 7.70 -16.16 15.37
N TRP A 115 7.45 -14.87 15.24
CA TRP A 115 7.97 -14.09 14.14
C TRP A 115 9.44 -13.76 14.38
N GLU A 116 10.28 -13.98 13.38
CA GLU A 116 11.69 -13.65 13.41
C GLU A 116 12.16 -13.14 12.05
N ARG A 117 13.27 -12.40 12.03
CA ARG A 117 13.90 -12.00 10.77
C ARG A 117 14.53 -13.23 10.12
N ALA A 118 14.36 -13.39 8.81
CA ALA A 118 15.08 -14.41 8.07
C ALA A 118 16.58 -14.07 8.07
N ALA A 119 17.41 -15.03 8.47
CA ALA A 119 18.85 -14.90 8.44
C ALA A 119 19.35 -15.09 7.00
N ASN A 120 20.38 -14.33 6.61
CA ASN A 120 21.03 -14.52 5.32
C ASN A 120 21.61 -15.94 5.20
N GLN A 121 21.50 -16.54 4.02
CA GLN A 121 21.94 -17.91 3.75
C GLN A 121 22.87 -17.91 2.53
N GLY A 122 24.16 -18.16 2.74
CA GLY A 122 25.15 -18.12 1.66
C GLY A 122 25.19 -16.75 0.98
N ASP A 123 24.90 -16.71 -0.33
CA ASP A 123 24.82 -15.49 -1.13
C ASP A 123 23.39 -14.89 -1.22
N VAL A 124 22.43 -15.49 -0.52
CA VAL A 124 21.03 -15.02 -0.47
C VAL A 124 20.87 -14.06 0.70
N SER A 125 20.56 -12.80 0.37
CA SER A 125 20.26 -11.77 1.34
C SER A 125 18.75 -11.62 1.52
N PHE A 126 18.25 -12.03 2.68
CA PHE A 126 16.84 -11.88 3.05
C PHE A 126 16.50 -10.47 3.56
N CYS A 127 17.52 -9.64 3.73
CA CYS A 127 17.42 -8.21 3.95
C CYS A 127 18.26 -7.49 2.89
N LEU A 128 17.72 -6.46 2.28
CA LEU A 128 18.46 -5.59 1.36
C LEU A 128 18.40 -4.16 1.88
N ASP A 129 19.54 -3.49 1.86
CA ASP A 129 19.65 -2.04 2.02
C ASP A 129 20.65 -1.55 0.97
N ASP A 130 20.14 -1.17 -0.20
CA ASP A 130 20.96 -0.79 -1.34
C ASP A 130 21.14 0.72 -1.44
N LYS A 131 22.27 1.15 -2.02
CA LYS A 131 22.60 2.57 -2.25
C LYS A 131 21.60 3.28 -3.15
N SER A 132 20.83 2.56 -3.96
CA SER A 132 19.70 3.12 -4.72
C SER A 132 18.54 3.58 -3.85
N GLY A 133 18.51 3.22 -2.56
CA GLY A 133 17.42 3.51 -1.64
C GLY A 133 16.38 2.39 -1.56
N VAL A 134 16.59 1.26 -2.24
CA VAL A 134 15.77 0.06 -2.04
C VAL A 134 16.08 -0.53 -0.69
N PHE A 135 15.01 -0.82 0.07
CA PHE A 135 15.12 -1.61 1.27
C PHE A 135 13.98 -2.61 1.34
N TYR A 136 14.32 -3.86 1.67
CA TYR A 136 13.33 -4.84 2.07
C TYR A 136 13.87 -5.74 3.17
N GLU A 137 12.94 -6.39 3.86
CA GLU A 137 13.24 -7.37 4.89
C GLU A 137 12.28 -8.54 4.80
N THR A 138 12.82 -9.76 4.93
CA THR A 138 12.02 -10.97 4.99
C THR A 138 11.88 -11.42 6.43
N LEU A 139 10.65 -11.67 6.85
CA LEU A 139 10.30 -12.19 8.17
C LEU A 139 9.69 -13.57 8.03
N PHE A 140 10.05 -14.49 8.93
CA PHE A 140 9.50 -15.82 9.00
C PHE A 140 8.69 -16.01 10.27
N PHE A 141 7.53 -16.66 10.15
CA PHE A 141 6.86 -17.28 11.29
C PHE A 141 7.35 -18.73 11.43
N ARG A 142 8.05 -19.01 12.54
CA ARG A 142 8.54 -20.35 12.87
C ARG A 142 7.76 -20.98 14.00
N THR A 143 7.42 -22.25 13.83
CA THR A 143 6.89 -23.10 14.90
C THR A 143 7.99 -23.51 15.89
N PRO A 144 7.66 -24.03 17.09
CA PRO A 144 8.62 -24.57 18.04
C PRO A 144 9.51 -25.67 17.46
N ALA A 145 8.99 -26.43 16.49
CA ALA A 145 9.75 -27.46 15.78
C ALA A 145 10.76 -26.89 14.76
N GLY A 146 10.85 -25.56 14.62
CA GLY A 146 11.75 -24.88 13.69
C GLY A 146 11.21 -24.71 12.26
N GLN A 147 10.07 -25.33 11.94
CA GLN A 147 9.44 -25.24 10.62
C GLN A 147 8.91 -23.81 10.37
N VAL A 148 9.25 -23.24 9.20
CA VAL A 148 8.63 -22.01 8.69
C VAL A 148 7.22 -22.35 8.19
N LYS A 149 6.21 -21.55 8.57
CA LYS A 149 4.86 -21.66 8.02
C LYS A 149 4.48 -20.49 7.12
N GLU A 150 5.12 -19.34 7.36
CA GLU A 150 4.80 -18.10 6.66
C GLU A 150 6.07 -17.28 6.49
N ALA A 151 6.21 -16.65 5.32
CA ALA A 151 7.23 -15.66 5.01
C ALA A 151 6.56 -14.36 4.56
N VAL A 152 7.07 -13.22 5.03
CA VAL A 152 6.61 -11.90 4.60
C VAL A 152 7.81 -11.08 4.16
N ILE A 153 7.81 -10.64 2.91
CA ILE A 153 8.82 -9.74 2.34
C ILE A 153 8.25 -8.33 2.37
N VAL A 154 8.84 -7.47 3.20
CA VAL A 154 8.31 -6.14 3.50
C VAL A 154 9.22 -5.08 2.92
N PHE A 155 8.69 -4.24 2.04
CA PHE A 155 9.43 -3.19 1.35
C PHE A 155 9.24 -1.84 2.05
N ARG A 156 10.35 -1.09 2.19
CA ARG A 156 10.34 0.27 2.72
C ARG A 156 9.74 1.25 1.72
N GLY A 157 8.97 2.21 2.24
CA GLY A 157 8.55 3.40 1.50
C GLY A 157 9.66 4.46 1.39
N THR A 158 9.32 5.65 0.88
CA THR A 158 10.22 6.81 0.81
C THR A 158 10.10 7.68 2.07
N GLU A 159 11.19 8.24 2.57
CA GLU A 159 11.23 9.01 3.83
C GLU A 159 10.98 10.52 3.65
N GLY A 160 10.14 11.14 4.50
CA GLY A 160 10.14 12.58 4.75
C GLY A 160 9.58 13.50 3.64
N PRO A 161 9.98 14.80 3.57
CA PRO A 161 9.48 15.77 2.59
C PRO A 161 9.70 15.34 1.14
N SER A 162 10.59 14.36 0.94
CA SER A 162 10.76 13.66 -0.32
C SER A 162 9.49 12.98 -0.81
N LEU A 163 8.46 12.69 -0.01
CA LEU A 163 7.17 12.22 -0.55
C LEU A 163 6.50 13.27 -1.41
N ARG A 164 6.53 14.56 -1.01
CA ARG A 164 6.06 15.66 -1.87
C ARG A 164 6.98 15.81 -3.07
N ASP A 165 8.29 15.76 -2.88
CA ASP A 165 9.24 15.87 -3.99
C ASP A 165 9.19 14.66 -4.93
N TRP A 166 8.86 13.48 -4.44
CA TRP A 166 8.69 12.24 -5.19
C TRP A 166 7.39 12.28 -5.98
N THR A 167 6.33 12.89 -5.44
CA THR A 167 5.11 13.17 -6.21
C THR A 167 5.29 14.29 -7.22
N ALA A 168 6.12 15.29 -6.92
CA ALA A 168 6.46 16.36 -7.86
C ALA A 168 7.44 15.87 -8.95
N ASN A 169 8.33 14.95 -8.59
CA ASN A 169 9.24 14.20 -9.46
C ASN A 169 8.64 12.89 -9.99
N LEU A 170 7.33 12.70 -9.83
CA LEU A 170 6.53 11.72 -10.58
C LEU A 170 6.41 12.11 -12.07
N SER A 171 7.30 13.00 -12.51
CA SER A 171 7.67 13.25 -13.91
C SER A 171 8.20 11.98 -14.61
N SER A 172 8.33 10.84 -13.92
CA SER A 172 8.49 9.49 -14.46
C SER A 172 7.19 8.85 -15.01
N ALA A 173 6.10 9.62 -15.17
CA ALA A 173 5.01 9.30 -16.12
C ALA A 173 5.50 9.11 -17.60
N THR A 174 6.82 9.16 -17.83
CA THR A 174 7.55 9.05 -19.10
C THR A 174 7.96 7.63 -19.50
N GLY A 175 7.56 6.59 -18.77
CA GLY A 175 7.72 5.19 -19.22
C GLY A 175 9.10 4.56 -18.99
N VAL A 176 9.95 5.14 -18.13
CA VAL A 176 11.24 4.56 -17.72
C VAL A 176 11.13 4.00 -16.30
N GLU A 177 11.44 2.72 -16.14
CA GLU A 177 11.49 2.06 -14.83
C GLU A 177 12.56 2.73 -13.94
N PRO A 178 12.18 3.19 -12.73
CA PRO A 178 13.17 3.61 -11.75
C PRO A 178 14.08 2.43 -11.37
N ARG A 179 15.40 2.61 -11.44
CA ARG A 179 16.44 1.60 -11.12
C ARG A 179 16.18 0.81 -9.83
N GLN A 180 15.51 1.42 -8.86
CA GLN A 180 15.11 0.80 -7.59
C GLN A 180 14.24 -0.45 -7.77
N TYR A 181 13.32 -0.45 -8.75
CA TYR A 181 12.44 -1.59 -8.99
C TYR A 181 13.22 -2.81 -9.48
N ARG A 182 14.05 -2.62 -10.51
CA ARG A 182 14.93 -3.68 -11.02
C ARG A 182 15.86 -4.26 -9.96
N VAL A 183 16.53 -3.40 -9.18
CA VAL A 183 17.43 -3.85 -8.10
C VAL A 183 16.67 -4.69 -7.07
N ALA A 184 15.43 -4.32 -6.75
CA ALA A 184 14.60 -5.13 -5.86
C ALA A 184 14.26 -6.48 -6.48
N LEU A 185 13.75 -6.52 -7.73
CA LEU A 185 13.37 -7.76 -8.41
C LEU A 185 14.56 -8.72 -8.60
N ASP A 186 15.73 -8.20 -9.01
CA ASP A 186 16.95 -8.99 -9.17
C ASP A 186 17.42 -9.62 -7.85
N ALA A 187 17.28 -8.89 -6.74
CA ALA A 187 17.59 -9.42 -5.42
C ALA A 187 16.58 -10.49 -4.97
N LEU A 188 15.29 -10.29 -5.29
CA LEU A 188 14.23 -11.24 -4.97
C LEU A 188 14.32 -12.54 -5.77
N ASP A 189 14.88 -12.54 -6.98
CA ASP A 189 15.12 -13.77 -7.74
C ASP A 189 15.92 -14.80 -6.92
N LYS A 190 16.91 -14.34 -6.14
CA LYS A 190 17.68 -15.21 -5.25
C LYS A 190 16.86 -15.67 -4.04
N VAL A 191 16.10 -14.76 -3.45
CA VAL A 191 15.22 -15.05 -2.31
C VAL A 191 14.17 -16.10 -2.68
N PHE A 192 13.47 -15.94 -3.81
CA PHE A 192 12.45 -16.89 -4.25
C PHE A 192 13.03 -18.23 -4.72
N LYS A 193 14.26 -18.24 -5.27
CA LYS A 193 14.98 -19.50 -5.53
C LYS A 193 15.30 -20.25 -4.23
N GLU A 194 15.67 -19.52 -3.18
CA GLU A 194 15.90 -20.11 -1.85
C GLU A 194 14.59 -20.64 -1.25
N LEU A 195 13.52 -19.85 -1.29
CA LEU A 195 12.19 -20.22 -0.79
C LEU A 195 11.52 -21.35 -1.60
N ALA A 196 12.07 -21.72 -2.76
CA ALA A 196 11.61 -22.87 -3.54
C ALA A 196 12.23 -24.21 -3.07
N LYS A 197 13.17 -24.20 -2.12
CA LYS A 197 13.79 -25.43 -1.58
C LYS A 197 12.79 -26.27 -0.77
N PRO A 198 13.01 -27.60 -0.66
CA PRO A 198 12.09 -28.51 0.04
C PRO A 198 11.77 -28.12 1.49
N GLU A 199 12.72 -27.51 2.20
CA GLU A 199 12.53 -27.04 3.59
C GLU A 199 11.47 -25.93 3.74
N TYR A 200 11.18 -25.21 2.65
CA TYR A 200 10.16 -24.15 2.57
C TYR A 200 8.93 -24.59 1.77
N GLN A 201 8.81 -25.88 1.46
CA GLN A 201 7.67 -26.37 0.69
C GLN A 201 6.35 -26.14 1.45
N GLY A 202 5.40 -25.49 0.78
CA GLY A 202 4.05 -25.25 1.31
C GLY A 202 3.96 -24.14 2.36
N ILE A 203 4.98 -23.29 2.51
CA ILE A 203 4.84 -22.06 3.28
C ILE A 203 3.98 -21.06 2.52
N ALA A 204 3.25 -20.23 3.25
CA ALA A 204 2.60 -19.07 2.66
C ALA A 204 3.62 -17.92 2.50
N ILE A 205 3.67 -17.27 1.34
CA ILE A 205 4.58 -16.16 1.06
C ILE A 205 3.78 -14.92 0.71
N TYR A 206 3.98 -13.87 1.49
CA TYR A 206 3.31 -12.59 1.32
C TYR A 206 4.32 -11.48 1.02
N THR A 207 3.87 -10.45 0.32
CA THR A 207 4.62 -9.20 0.21
C THR A 207 3.82 -8.06 0.79
N ALA A 208 4.52 -7.13 1.45
CA ALA A 208 3.86 -5.97 2.05
C ALA A 208 4.69 -4.70 1.85
N GLY A 209 4.02 -3.55 1.89
CA GLY A 209 4.74 -2.29 1.92
C GLY A 209 3.84 -1.07 1.90
N HIS A 210 4.44 0.06 2.26
CA HIS A 210 3.77 1.35 2.30
C HIS A 210 4.29 2.29 1.20
N SER A 211 3.41 3.11 0.63
CA SER A 211 3.79 4.14 -0.37
C SER A 211 4.53 3.54 -1.57
N LEU A 212 5.81 3.90 -1.80
CA LEU A 212 6.70 3.28 -2.78
C LEU A 212 6.89 1.77 -2.52
N GLY A 213 7.08 1.37 -1.26
CA GLY A 213 7.20 -0.03 -0.85
C GLY A 213 5.96 -0.86 -1.21
N GLY A 214 4.77 -0.25 -1.15
CA GLY A 214 3.55 -0.92 -1.62
C GLY A 214 3.52 -1.12 -3.14
N GLY A 215 4.20 -0.27 -3.91
CA GLY A 215 4.40 -0.46 -5.35
C GLY A 215 5.36 -1.61 -5.65
N LEU A 216 6.49 -1.67 -4.92
CA LEU A 216 7.46 -2.77 -5.00
C LEU A 216 6.83 -4.12 -4.62
N ALA A 217 6.03 -4.15 -3.55
CA ALA A 217 5.31 -5.35 -3.12
C ALA A 217 4.36 -5.87 -4.21
N GLN A 218 3.65 -4.97 -4.91
CA GLN A 218 2.80 -5.33 -6.03
C GLN A 218 3.59 -5.90 -7.21
N GLN A 219 4.75 -5.32 -7.56
CA GLN A 219 5.59 -5.90 -8.61
C GLN A 219 6.04 -7.31 -8.27
N ALA A 220 6.45 -7.55 -7.02
CA ALA A 220 6.80 -8.89 -6.58
C ALA A 220 5.62 -9.87 -6.78
N GLY A 221 4.39 -9.46 -6.47
CA GLY A 221 3.19 -10.27 -6.75
C GLY A 221 2.92 -10.53 -8.23
N PHE A 222 3.25 -9.59 -9.13
CA PHE A 222 3.15 -9.84 -10.58
C PHE A 222 4.29 -10.70 -11.13
N ARG A 223 5.47 -10.66 -10.50
CA ARG A 223 6.71 -11.29 -10.97
C ARG A 223 6.92 -12.71 -10.44
N PHE A 224 6.45 -13.02 -9.24
CA PHE A 224 6.74 -14.28 -8.55
C PHE A 224 5.44 -15.02 -8.22
N ALA A 225 5.16 -16.08 -8.97
CA ALA A 225 3.98 -16.94 -8.80
C ALA A 225 3.83 -17.56 -7.40
N GLN A 226 4.92 -17.59 -6.62
CA GLN A 226 4.95 -18.06 -5.24
C GLN A 226 4.34 -17.07 -4.24
N VAL A 227 4.05 -15.83 -4.65
CA VAL A 227 3.40 -14.84 -3.78
C VAL A 227 1.90 -15.12 -3.70
N ASP A 228 1.45 -15.52 -2.52
CA ASP A 228 0.04 -15.83 -2.25
C ASP A 228 -0.82 -14.56 -2.21
N ALA A 229 -0.31 -13.49 -1.57
CA ALA A 229 -0.99 -12.20 -1.54
C ALA A 229 -0.05 -11.01 -1.30
N VAL A 230 -0.48 -9.85 -1.79
CA VAL A 230 0.19 -8.56 -1.64
C VAL A 230 -0.63 -7.64 -0.73
N TYR A 231 0.03 -6.99 0.22
CA TYR A 231 -0.55 -6.02 1.14
C TYR A 231 0.08 -4.63 0.95
N ALA A 232 -0.63 -3.76 0.24
CA ALA A 232 -0.13 -2.45 -0.15
C ALA A 232 -0.87 -1.33 0.59
N PHE A 233 -0.16 -0.58 1.44
CA PHE A 233 -0.74 0.44 2.31
C PHE A 233 -0.42 1.85 1.82
N ASN A 234 -1.44 2.69 1.64
CA ASN A 234 -1.33 4.02 1.04
C ASN A 234 -0.42 4.01 -0.21
N SER A 235 -0.47 2.92 -0.98
CA SER A 235 0.52 2.69 -2.04
C SER A 235 0.44 3.78 -3.10
N SER A 236 1.59 4.12 -3.65
CA SER A 236 1.67 5.07 -4.75
C SER A 236 0.84 4.63 -5.96
N PRO A 237 0.27 5.56 -6.76
CA PRO A 237 -0.32 5.25 -8.06
C PRO A 237 0.63 4.51 -9.02
N VAL A 238 1.94 4.68 -8.87
CA VAL A 238 2.94 4.11 -9.78
C VAL A 238 3.31 2.71 -9.31
N THR A 239 2.64 1.71 -9.85
CA THR A 239 2.96 0.29 -9.63
C THR A 239 3.89 -0.27 -10.71
N ASN A 240 4.32 0.55 -11.68
CA ASN A 240 5.08 0.19 -12.89
C ASN A 240 4.47 -0.95 -13.74
N TRP A 241 3.21 -1.32 -13.51
CA TRP A 241 2.63 -2.53 -14.12
C TRP A 241 2.64 -2.48 -15.65
N SER A 242 2.35 -1.32 -16.25
CA SER A 242 2.33 -1.18 -17.71
C SER A 242 3.72 -1.43 -18.31
N TRP A 243 4.78 -1.00 -17.61
CA TRP A 243 6.15 -1.30 -18.04
C TRP A 243 6.37 -2.81 -17.99
N MET A 244 6.01 -3.48 -16.88
CA MET A 244 6.21 -4.94 -16.74
C MET A 244 5.46 -5.72 -17.81
N ALA A 245 4.21 -5.31 -18.09
CA ALA A 245 3.39 -5.91 -19.13
C ALA A 245 3.99 -5.73 -20.54
N LEU A 246 4.56 -4.55 -20.84
CA LEU A 246 5.17 -4.26 -22.14
C LEU A 246 6.51 -4.98 -22.36
N ASN A 247 7.17 -5.44 -21.29
CA ASN A 247 8.47 -6.12 -21.36
C ASN A 247 8.38 -7.61 -20.99
N ASP A 248 7.16 -8.17 -20.89
CA ASP A 248 6.93 -9.59 -20.61
C ASP A 248 7.53 -10.06 -19.26
N GLU A 249 7.52 -9.19 -18.26
CA GLU A 249 8.05 -9.50 -16.92
C GLU A 249 6.98 -10.03 -15.95
N ILE A 250 5.70 -9.92 -16.31
CA ILE A 250 4.58 -10.46 -15.54
C ILE A 250 4.52 -11.97 -15.74
N THR A 251 4.67 -12.73 -14.65
CA THR A 251 4.54 -14.20 -14.66
C THR A 251 3.24 -14.66 -13.99
N GLN A 252 2.61 -13.79 -13.21
CA GLN A 252 1.34 -14.01 -12.55
C GLN A 252 0.37 -12.91 -12.97
N ASP A 253 -0.61 -13.25 -13.81
CA ASP A 253 -1.56 -12.28 -14.38
C ASP A 253 -2.50 -11.69 -13.32
N TRP A 254 -2.91 -12.53 -12.35
CA TRP A 254 -3.98 -12.22 -11.40
C TRP A 254 -3.58 -12.47 -9.94
N PRO A 255 -2.51 -11.83 -9.43
CA PRO A 255 -2.15 -11.93 -8.03
C PRO A 255 -3.23 -11.35 -7.14
N VAL A 256 -3.37 -11.93 -5.95
CA VAL A 256 -4.24 -11.38 -4.91
C VAL A 256 -3.58 -10.13 -4.35
N ILE A 257 -4.16 -8.97 -4.60
CA ILE A 257 -3.62 -7.68 -4.16
C ILE A 257 -4.66 -6.96 -3.31
N TYR A 258 -4.32 -6.72 -2.05
CA TYR A 258 -5.06 -5.85 -1.13
C TYR A 258 -4.40 -4.47 -1.07
N ARG A 259 -5.12 -3.45 -1.54
CA ARG A 259 -4.69 -2.05 -1.48
C ARG A 259 -5.52 -1.30 -0.45
N LEU A 260 -4.91 -1.00 0.69
CA LEU A 260 -5.55 -0.23 1.74
C LEU A 260 -5.13 1.24 1.61
N SER A 261 -6.11 2.14 1.73
CA SER A 261 -5.86 3.58 1.67
C SER A 261 -6.59 4.31 2.79
N HIS A 262 -5.90 5.25 3.41
CA HIS A 262 -6.49 6.18 4.36
C HIS A 262 -7.12 7.34 3.58
N THR A 263 -8.39 7.63 3.82
CA THR A 263 -9.10 8.67 3.07
C THR A 263 -8.63 10.07 3.48
N GLY A 264 -8.46 10.96 2.50
CA GLY A 264 -8.09 12.36 2.75
C GLY A 264 -6.59 12.64 2.78
N GLU A 265 -5.76 11.64 2.47
CA GLU A 265 -4.33 11.83 2.26
C GLU A 265 -3.99 12.34 0.85
N ALA A 266 -2.83 12.99 0.71
CA ALA A 266 -2.45 13.75 -0.48
C ALA A 266 -2.46 12.93 -1.78
N LEU A 267 -2.22 11.62 -1.72
CA LEU A 267 -2.16 10.77 -2.91
C LEU A 267 -3.50 10.22 -3.38
N GLY A 268 -4.59 10.42 -2.62
CA GLY A 268 -5.89 9.83 -2.94
C GLY A 268 -6.39 10.20 -4.35
N GLY A 269 -6.20 11.46 -4.75
CA GLY A 269 -6.59 11.95 -6.07
C GLY A 269 -5.82 11.29 -7.22
N LEU A 270 -4.48 11.28 -7.14
CA LEU A 270 -3.63 10.65 -8.16
C LEU A 270 -3.85 9.14 -8.24
N ARG A 271 -4.02 8.49 -7.08
CA ARG A 271 -4.34 7.06 -7.00
C ARG A 271 -5.66 6.74 -7.68
N SER A 272 -6.68 7.58 -7.52
CA SER A 272 -8.00 7.37 -8.13
C SER A 272 -7.92 7.37 -9.65
N VAL A 273 -7.15 8.30 -10.24
CA VAL A 273 -6.94 8.36 -11.70
C VAL A 273 -6.19 7.13 -12.21
N ALA A 274 -5.05 6.78 -11.60
CA ALA A 274 -4.26 5.62 -12.00
C ALA A 274 -5.03 4.30 -11.83
N THR A 275 -5.83 4.20 -10.76
CA THR A 275 -6.68 3.03 -10.48
C THR A 275 -7.78 2.88 -11.52
N SER A 276 -8.43 3.97 -11.93
CA SER A 276 -9.43 3.94 -12.98
C SER A 276 -8.89 3.35 -14.29
N MET A 277 -7.65 3.70 -14.66
CA MET A 277 -6.99 3.21 -15.88
C MET A 277 -6.52 1.75 -15.78
N THR A 278 -6.55 1.15 -14.59
CA THR A 278 -6.04 -0.19 -14.29
C THR A 278 -7.07 -1.06 -13.57
N SER A 279 -8.34 -0.69 -13.71
CA SER A 279 -9.48 -1.24 -12.96
C SER A 279 -9.91 -2.63 -13.43
N THR A 280 -9.48 -3.07 -14.62
CA THR A 280 -9.84 -4.37 -15.21
C THR A 280 -9.05 -5.55 -14.63
N ARG A 281 -8.50 -5.43 -13.42
CA ARG A 281 -7.64 -6.47 -12.84
C ARG A 281 -8.41 -7.36 -11.87
N PHE A 282 -8.48 -8.66 -12.18
CA PHE A 282 -9.01 -9.66 -11.26
C PHE A 282 -8.13 -9.77 -10.01
N ASN A 283 -8.72 -10.22 -8.90
CA ASN A 283 -8.05 -10.42 -7.60
C ASN A 283 -7.41 -9.17 -6.97
N ARG A 284 -7.78 -7.98 -7.45
CA ARG A 284 -7.39 -6.71 -6.84
C ARG A 284 -8.54 -6.13 -6.00
N TYR A 285 -8.25 -5.80 -4.75
CA TYR A 285 -9.19 -5.26 -3.78
C TYR A 285 -8.69 -3.90 -3.29
N ASP A 286 -9.37 -2.82 -3.67
CA ASP A 286 -9.08 -1.47 -3.18
C ASP A 286 -10.02 -1.12 -2.01
N ILE A 287 -9.46 -0.90 -0.82
CA ILE A 287 -10.18 -0.67 0.44
C ILE A 287 -9.84 0.73 0.96
N GLY A 288 -10.85 1.60 1.03
CA GLY A 288 -10.73 2.93 1.64
C GLY A 288 -11.20 2.91 3.09
N ILE A 289 -10.38 3.40 4.01
CA ILE A 289 -10.71 3.51 5.44
C ILE A 289 -10.34 4.88 6.00
N GLN A 290 -10.96 5.28 7.10
CA GLN A 290 -10.60 6.50 7.81
C GLN A 290 -10.37 6.18 9.29
N LEU A 291 -9.10 6.18 9.71
CA LEU A 291 -8.68 5.85 11.08
C LEU A 291 -8.34 7.08 11.95
N GLN A 292 -8.30 8.27 11.34
CA GLN A 292 -8.01 9.54 12.00
C GLN A 292 -8.64 10.68 11.18
N GLU A 293 -8.58 11.89 11.71
CA GLU A 293 -8.96 13.10 10.98
C GLU A 293 -8.15 13.26 9.69
N LYS A 294 -8.76 13.88 8.68
CA LYS A 294 -8.13 14.04 7.37
C LYS A 294 -6.91 14.94 7.50
N SER A 295 -5.78 14.42 7.06
CA SER A 295 -4.53 15.18 6.98
C SER A 295 -3.77 14.73 5.75
N LEU A 296 -3.32 15.69 4.95
CA LEU A 296 -2.63 15.40 3.69
C LEU A 296 -1.32 14.62 3.92
N VAL A 297 -0.57 15.00 4.95
CA VAL A 297 0.73 14.41 5.29
C VAL A 297 0.57 13.35 6.38
N ALA A 298 -0.08 13.70 7.50
CA ALA A 298 -0.24 12.76 8.60
C ALA A 298 -1.14 11.58 8.21
N GLY A 299 -2.14 11.77 7.34
CA GLY A 299 -3.01 10.70 6.81
C GLY A 299 -2.27 9.70 5.93
N HIS A 300 -1.15 10.10 5.31
CA HIS A 300 -0.35 9.19 4.51
C HIS A 300 0.52 8.27 5.36
N ALA A 301 0.84 8.64 6.60
CA ALA A 301 1.78 7.89 7.43
C ALA A 301 1.27 6.48 7.77
N ILE A 302 2.17 5.49 7.68
CA ILE A 302 1.81 4.08 7.88
C ILE A 302 1.50 3.75 9.35
N ASN A 303 2.11 4.45 10.30
CA ASN A 303 1.77 4.36 11.72
C ASN A 303 0.28 4.62 12.00
N VAL A 304 -0.42 5.40 11.18
CA VAL A 304 -1.86 5.63 11.30
C VAL A 304 -2.64 4.34 11.13
N MET A 305 -2.27 3.53 10.14
CA MET A 305 -2.88 2.24 9.91
C MET A 305 -2.41 1.21 10.93
N ALA A 306 -1.10 1.11 11.18
CA ALA A 306 -0.55 0.16 12.13
C ALA A 306 -1.13 0.34 13.54
N CYS A 307 -1.09 1.57 14.07
CA CYS A 307 -1.62 1.88 15.39
C CYS A 307 -3.15 1.95 15.40
N GLY A 308 -3.80 2.45 14.34
CA GLY A 308 -5.26 2.46 14.25
C GLY A 308 -5.84 1.04 14.31
N PHE A 309 -5.27 0.10 13.55
CA PHE A 309 -5.68 -1.30 13.59
C PHE A 309 -5.35 -1.97 14.93
N ALA A 310 -4.18 -1.72 15.50
CA ALA A 310 -3.84 -2.22 16.84
C ALA A 310 -4.85 -1.75 17.90
N ARG A 311 -5.28 -0.48 17.84
CA ARG A 311 -6.30 0.08 18.72
C ARG A 311 -7.65 -0.61 18.54
N ILE A 312 -8.10 -0.80 17.30
CA ILE A 312 -9.36 -1.49 16.99
C ILE A 312 -9.33 -2.93 17.53
N ILE A 313 -8.26 -3.68 17.28
CA ILE A 313 -8.08 -5.05 17.80
C ILE A 313 -8.13 -5.06 19.32
N ALA A 314 -7.42 -4.12 19.97
CA ALA A 314 -7.36 -4.02 21.43
C ALA A 314 -8.73 -3.69 22.05
N GLN A 315 -9.46 -2.74 21.48
CA GLN A 315 -10.77 -2.27 21.95
C GLN A 315 -11.89 -3.28 21.71
N ALA A 316 -11.89 -3.94 20.55
CA ALA A 316 -12.88 -4.96 20.19
C ALA A 316 -12.52 -6.37 20.70
N GLU A 317 -11.41 -6.50 21.46
CA GLU A 317 -10.91 -7.75 22.03
C GLU A 317 -10.74 -8.89 21.00
N ILE A 318 -10.30 -8.56 19.80
CA ILE A 318 -10.18 -9.52 18.70
C ILE A 318 -8.98 -10.45 18.96
N SER A 319 -9.26 -11.68 19.38
CA SER A 319 -8.23 -12.71 19.61
C SER A 319 -7.84 -13.48 18.35
N GLU A 320 -8.75 -13.55 17.37
CA GLU A 320 -8.54 -14.26 16.11
C GLU A 320 -8.16 -13.30 14.99
N ASN A 321 -6.89 -12.95 14.94
CA ASN A 321 -6.35 -12.14 13.84
C ASN A 321 -5.63 -13.00 12.81
N ALA A 322 -5.54 -12.50 11.58
CA ALA A 322 -4.72 -13.09 10.53
C ALA A 322 -3.22 -12.95 10.86
N HIS A 323 -2.39 -13.73 10.17
CA HIS A 323 -0.92 -13.65 10.25
C HIS A 323 -0.37 -13.73 11.67
N TYR A 324 -1.04 -14.52 12.52
CA TYR A 324 -0.64 -14.76 13.90
C TYR A 324 -0.48 -13.47 14.73
N TYR A 325 -1.30 -12.44 14.51
CA TYR A 325 -1.20 -11.19 15.28
C TYR A 325 -1.92 -11.30 16.64
N PRO A 326 -1.21 -11.37 17.79
CA PRO A 326 -1.89 -11.62 19.05
C PRO A 326 -2.48 -10.33 19.64
N LEU A 327 -3.69 -10.44 20.19
CA LEU A 327 -4.36 -9.37 20.94
C LEU A 327 -3.46 -8.72 22.00
N GLY A 328 -2.73 -9.54 22.76
CA GLY A 328 -1.82 -9.06 23.79
C GLY A 328 -0.68 -8.19 23.24
N TYR A 329 -0.24 -8.44 22.00
CA TYR A 329 0.76 -7.61 21.34
C TYR A 329 0.15 -6.31 20.82
N ALA A 330 -1.05 -6.35 20.23
CA ALA A 330 -1.79 -5.15 19.85
C ALA A 330 -2.02 -4.21 21.04
N ARG A 331 -2.39 -4.74 22.23
CA ARG A 331 -2.49 -3.96 23.47
C ARG A 331 -1.17 -3.31 23.87
N ARG A 332 -0.08 -4.10 23.93
CA ARG A 332 1.26 -3.57 24.27
C ARG A 332 1.71 -2.45 23.33
N LEU A 333 1.42 -2.56 22.03
CA LEU A 333 1.73 -1.52 21.05
C LEU A 333 1.07 -0.19 21.41
N ILE A 334 -0.22 -0.23 21.71
CA ILE A 334 -0.97 0.98 22.06
C ILE A 334 -0.52 1.54 23.41
N ASP A 335 -0.33 0.69 24.41
CA ASP A 335 -0.09 1.13 25.78
C ASP A 335 1.34 1.64 26.00
N HIS A 336 2.32 0.99 25.37
CA HIS A 336 3.73 1.16 25.72
C HIS A 336 4.59 1.65 24.57
N ASP A 337 4.23 1.38 23.31
CA ASP A 337 5.12 1.71 22.20
C ASP A 337 5.13 3.22 21.88
N PRO A 338 6.29 3.88 21.82
CA PRO A 338 6.40 5.29 21.45
C PRO A 338 5.80 5.62 20.08
N MET A 339 5.82 4.68 19.14
CA MET A 339 5.28 4.83 17.79
C MET A 339 3.78 5.12 17.77
N CYS A 340 3.04 4.51 18.71
CA CYS A 340 1.59 4.69 18.85
C CYS A 340 1.22 5.75 19.90
N ALA A 341 2.19 6.55 20.37
CA ALA A 341 1.93 7.54 21.42
C ALA A 341 0.86 8.58 21.06
N ALA A 342 0.70 8.92 19.78
CA ALA A 342 -0.35 9.83 19.32
C ALA A 342 -1.76 9.28 19.59
N PHE A 343 -1.95 7.95 19.44
CA PHE A 343 -3.25 7.28 19.62
C PHE A 343 -3.68 7.14 21.08
N ARG A 344 -2.73 7.25 22.04
CA ARG A 344 -3.05 7.23 23.49
C ARG A 344 -3.69 8.53 23.98
N LYS A 345 -3.38 9.67 23.35
CA LYS A 345 -3.83 10.99 23.84
C LYS A 345 -5.33 11.19 23.67
N ASP A 346 -5.93 10.54 22.67
CA ASP A 346 -7.35 10.69 22.35
C ASP A 346 -8.28 10.07 23.42
N ASP A 347 -7.84 9.01 24.10
CA ASP A 347 -8.63 8.32 25.13
C ASP A 347 -8.79 9.13 26.43
N LYS A 348 -7.86 10.05 26.72
CA LYS A 348 -7.93 10.90 27.94
C LYS A 348 -8.99 11.99 27.88
N SER A 349 -9.65 12.18 26.73
CA SER A 349 -10.70 13.17 26.57
C SER A 349 -12.00 12.82 27.29
N GLY A 350 -12.14 11.58 27.82
CA GLY A 350 -13.27 11.20 28.67
C GLY A 350 -14.65 11.28 27.99
N VAL A 351 -14.68 11.51 26.67
CA VAL A 351 -15.92 11.50 25.90
C VAL A 351 -16.33 10.04 25.74
N GLN A 352 -17.17 9.55 26.66
CA GLN A 352 -18.00 8.39 26.37
C GLN A 352 -18.78 8.70 25.10
N ILE A 353 -18.46 7.98 24.04
CA ILE A 353 -19.22 7.99 22.80
C ILE A 353 -20.54 7.27 23.14
N PRO A 354 -21.71 7.94 22.98
CA PRO A 354 -23.00 7.39 23.38
C PRO A 354 -23.38 6.10 22.65
#